data_AF-W1YE14-F1
#
_entry.id   AF-W1YE14-F1
#
_cell.length_a   1.000
_cell.length_b   1.000
_cell.length_c   1.000
_cell.angle_alpha   90.00
_cell.angle_beta   90.00
_cell.angle_gamma   90.00
#
_symmetry.space_group_name_H-M   'P 1'
#
loop_
_entity.id
_entity.type
_entity.pdbx_description
1 polymer ?
#
loop_
_entity_poly.entity_id
_entity_poly.type
_entity_poly.pdbx_seq_one_letter_code
_entity_poly.pdbx_strand_id
1 'polypeptide(L)' 'ACADTMEYNGKYMMKNNYEGSKNLFHYCQDRRIPFIYASSASTYGNGTHGFVETPEAEEALNPYAYSKLLFDRYV' A
#
# COMPACT_ATOMS: atom_id res chain seq x y z
N ALA A 1 -0.31 8.66 6.49
CA ALA A 1 0.07 7.25 6.37
C ALA A 1 0.69 6.76 7.67
N CYS A 2 0.18 5.66 8.21
CA CYS A 2 0.72 4.92 9.35
C CYS A 2 1.79 3.94 8.86
N ALA A 3 2.90 3.84 9.59
CA ALA A 3 4.02 2.94 9.31
C ALA A 3 4.14 1.77 10.30
N ASP A 4 3.22 1.68 11.28
CA ASP A 4 3.21 0.60 12.25
C ASP A 4 2.71 -0.69 11.61
N THR A 5 3.61 -1.67 11.48
CA THR A 5 3.32 -2.96 10.86
C THR A 5 2.60 -3.93 11.80
N MET A 6 2.49 -3.59 13.09
CA MET A 6 1.78 -4.37 14.11
C MET A 6 0.42 -3.75 14.48
N GLU A 7 -0.03 -2.73 13.76
CA GLU A 7 -1.38 -2.19 13.92
C GLU A 7 -2.42 -3.09 13.23
N TYR A 8 -3.36 -3.61 14.03
CA TYR A 8 -4.40 -4.55 13.59
C TYR A 8 -5.75 -3.89 13.31
N ASN A 9 -5.92 -2.61 13.61
CA ASN A 9 -7.10 -1.84 13.28
C ASN A 9 -7.16 -1.55 11.77
N GLY A 10 -7.72 -2.51 11.03
CA GLY A 10 -7.86 -2.40 9.58
C GLY A 10 -8.62 -1.15 9.14
N LYS A 11 -9.65 -0.70 9.88
CA LYS A 11 -10.38 0.54 9.53
C LYS A 11 -9.49 1.76 9.58
N TYR A 12 -8.68 1.90 10.63
CA TYR A 12 -7.71 2.98 10.75
C TYR A 12 -6.65 2.88 9.65
N MET A 13 -6.12 1.68 9.40
CA MET A 13 -5.11 1.44 8.40
C MET A 13 -5.59 1.81 6.99
N MET A 14 -6.79 1.36 6.61
CA MET A 14 -7.37 1.70 5.31
C MET A 14 -7.67 3.20 5.17
N LYS A 15 -8.18 3.85 6.23
CA LYS A 15 -8.43 5.30 6.20
C LYS A 15 -7.14 6.09 6.03
N ASN A 16 -6.08 5.74 6.75
CA ASN A 16 -4.84 6.53 6.78
C ASN A 16 -3.87 6.20 5.64
N ASN A 17 -3.79 4.94 5.21
CA ASN A 17 -2.85 4.51 4.17
C ASN A 17 -3.50 4.49 2.79
N TYR A 18 -4.66 3.87 2.64
CA TYR A 18 -5.28 3.71 1.33
C TYR A 18 -6.05 4.96 0.91
N GLU A 19 -7.07 5.36 1.67
CA GLU A 19 -7.89 6.53 1.31
C GLU A 19 -7.08 7.83 1.32
N GLY A 20 -6.20 8.00 2.31
CA GLY A 20 -5.28 9.15 2.37
C GLY A 20 -4.38 9.25 1.14
N SER A 21 -3.77 8.14 0.70
CA SER A 21 -2.89 8.15 -0.48
C SER A 21 -3.67 8.34 -1.77
N LYS A 22 -4.88 7.79 -1.89
CA LYS A 22 -5.77 8.02 -3.04
C LYS A 22 -6.13 9.49 -3.20
N ASN A 23 -6.49 10.15 -2.10
CA ASN A 23 -6.83 11.57 -2.15
C ASN A 23 -5.64 12.43 -2.60
N LEU A 24 -4.42 12.11 -2.11
CA LEU A 24 -3.20 12.80 -2.53
C LEU A 24 -2.86 12.49 -4.00
N PHE A 25 -2.98 11.24 -4.42
CA PHE A 25 -2.78 10.82 -5.81
C PHE A 25 -3.67 11.63 -6.75
N HIS A 26 -4.99 11.67 -6.52
CA HIS A 26 -5.91 12.46 -7.34
C HIS A 26 -5.60 13.95 -7.33
N TYR A 27 -5.29 14.52 -6.16
CA TYR A 27 -4.88 15.91 -6.06
C TYR A 27 -3.66 16.24 -6.94
N CYS A 28 -2.67 15.34 -6.96
CA CYS A 28 -1.47 15.44 -7.78
C CYS A 28 -1.76 15.25 -9.27
N GLN A 29 -2.59 14.25 -9.64
CA GLN A 29 -2.99 14.00 -11.03
C GLN A 29 -3.68 15.21 -11.66
N ASP A 30 -4.65 15.80 -10.94
CA ASP A 30 -5.40 16.99 -11.39
C ASP A 30 -4.48 18.20 -11.69
N ARG A 31 -3.33 18.26 -11.02
CA ARG A 31 -2.38 19.38 -11.08
C ARG A 31 -1.11 19.04 -11.85
N ARG A 32 -1.01 17.83 -12.41
CA ARG A 32 0.19 17.33 -13.10
C ARG A 32 1.45 17.41 -12.23
N ILE A 33 1.28 17.17 -10.93
CA ILE A 33 2.39 17.10 -9.97
C ILE A 33 2.91 15.65 -9.95
N PRO A 34 4.22 15.40 -10.16
CA PRO A 34 4.79 14.08 -9.97
C PRO A 34 4.48 13.55 -8.57
N PHE A 35 3.90 12.36 -8.50
CA PHE A 35 3.53 11.73 -7.24
C PHE A 35 4.39 10.49 -7.01
N ILE A 36 5.28 10.57 -6.03
CA ILE A 36 6.12 9.45 -5.57
C ILE A 36 5.56 8.98 -4.24
N TYR A 37 5.27 7.69 -4.13
CA TYR A 37 4.67 7.10 -2.94
C TYR A 37 5.50 5.95 -2.39
N ALA A 38 5.26 5.64 -1.12
CA ALA A 38 5.95 4.55 -0.43
C ALA A 38 5.04 3.31 -0.33
N SER A 39 5.35 2.28 -1.12
CA SER A 39 4.89 0.91 -0.89
C SER A 39 5.72 0.25 0.24
N SER A 40 5.76 -1.08 0.32
CA SER A 40 6.51 -1.85 1.31
C SER A 40 6.76 -3.27 0.81
N ALA A 41 7.93 -3.84 1.08
CA ALA A 41 8.20 -5.26 0.82
C ALA A 41 7.29 -6.24 1.59
N SER A 42 6.53 -5.75 2.59
CA SER A 42 5.52 -6.55 3.28
C SER A 42 4.35 -6.98 2.39
N THR A 43 4.19 -6.38 1.19
CA THR A 43 3.23 -6.84 0.18
C THR A 43 3.55 -8.25 -0.34
N TYR A 44 4.81 -8.69 -0.26
CA TYR A 44 5.27 -10.03 -0.64
C TYR A 44 5.13 -11.08 0.48
N GLY A 45 4.54 -10.70 1.62
CA GLY A 45 4.34 -11.61 2.75
C GLY A 45 5.65 -12.10 3.34
N ASN A 46 5.83 -13.43 3.35
CA ASN A 46 7.04 -14.09 3.83
C ASN A 46 8.10 -14.30 2.73
N GLY A 47 7.81 -13.89 1.48
CA GLY A 47 8.73 -14.02 0.34
C GLY A 47 8.87 -15.44 -0.23
N THR A 48 7.99 -16.37 0.13
CA THR A 48 8.00 -17.75 -0.41
C THR A 48 7.88 -17.79 -1.94
N HIS A 49 7.20 -16.81 -2.52
CA HIS A 49 7.01 -16.63 -3.95
C HIS A 49 8.01 -15.64 -4.59
N GLY A 50 9.03 -15.22 -3.84
CA GLY A 50 10.02 -14.22 -4.26
C GLY A 50 9.63 -12.78 -3.92
N PHE A 51 10.51 -11.83 -4.27
CA PHE A 51 10.32 -10.38 -4.09
C PHE A 51 10.37 -9.70 -5.46
N VAL A 52 9.40 -10.02 -6.30
CA VAL A 52 9.29 -9.50 -7.67
C VAL A 52 7.94 -8.82 -7.80
N GLU A 53 7.87 -7.66 -8.46
CA GLU A 53 6.65 -6.87 -8.65
C GLU A 53 5.68 -7.55 -9.66
N THR A 54 5.23 -8.76 -9.33
CA THR A 54 4.19 -9.50 -10.07
C THR A 54 3.12 -10.00 -9.11
N PRO A 55 1.86 -10.15 -9.59
CA PRO A 55 0.76 -10.60 -8.74
C PRO A 55 0.98 -11.97 -8.06
N GLU A 56 1.77 -12.84 -8.68
CA GLU A 56 2.08 -14.18 -8.17
C GLU A 56 3.00 -14.15 -6.93
N ALA A 57 3.77 -13.07 -6.74
CA ALA A 57 4.66 -12.89 -5.60
C ALA A 57 3.99 -12.14 -4.43
N GLU A 58 2.79 -11.57 -4.62
CA GLU A 58 2.10 -10.75 -3.63
C GLU A 58 1.28 -11.60 -2.65
N GLU A 59 1.58 -11.50 -1.35
CA GLU A 59 0.92 -12.24 -0.28
C GLU A 59 0.80 -11.38 0.99
N ALA A 60 -0.10 -10.40 1.01
CA ALA A 60 -0.24 -9.50 2.16
C ALA A 60 -0.74 -10.23 3.43
N LEU A 61 0.12 -10.38 4.44
CA LEU A 61 -0.15 -11.17 5.66
C LEU A 61 -0.77 -10.38 6.83
N ASN A 62 -0.89 -9.05 6.72
CA ASN A 62 -1.46 -8.21 7.79
C ASN A 62 -2.17 -6.97 7.23
N PRO A 63 -2.96 -6.23 8.04
CA PRO A 63 -3.70 -5.06 7.57
C PRO A 63 -2.82 -3.94 7.00
N TYR A 64 -1.63 -3.73 7.55
CA TYR A 64 -0.66 -2.76 7.02
C TYR A 64 -0.24 -3.14 5.59
N ALA A 65 0.24 -4.37 5.39
CA ALA A 65 0.65 -4.91 4.10
C ALA A 65 -0.50 -4.84 3.09
N TYR A 66 -1.71 -5.20 3.51
CA TYR A 66 -2.90 -5.14 2.68
C TYR A 66 -3.22 -3.72 2.23
N SER A 67 -3.09 -2.73 3.13
CA SER A 67 -3.33 -1.32 2.78
C SER A 67 -2.34 -0.77 1.75
N LYS A 68 -1.08 -1.26 1.77
CA LYS A 68 -0.05 -0.91 0.80
C LYS A 68 -0.32 -1.58 -0.53
N LEU A 69 -0.50 -2.90 -0.53
CA LEU A 69 -0.79 -3.67 -1.74
C LEU A 69 -2.05 -3.18 -2.47
N LEU A 70 -3.10 -2.82 -1.72
CA LEU A 70 -4.32 -2.31 -2.34
C LEU A 70 -4.09 -0.94 -3.01
N PHE A 71 -3.17 -0.13 -2.49
CA PHE A 71 -2.80 1.13 -3.14
C PHE A 71 -1.91 0.90 -4.37
N ASP A 72 -0.96 -0.04 -4.30
CA ASP A 72 -0.11 -0.42 -5.44
C ASP A 72 -0.95 -0.87 -6.65
N ARG A 73 -2.01 -1.65 -6.40
CA ARG A 73 -2.95 -2.10 -7.44
C ARG A 73 -3.94 -1.04 -7.91
N TYR A 74 -4.03 0.09 -7.21
CA TYR A 74 -4.97 1.17 -7.54
C TYR A 74 -4.39 2.17 -8.53
N VAL A 75 -3.10 2.48 -8.39
CA VAL A 75 -2.35 3.40 -9.25
C VAL A 75 -2.05 2.78 -10.61
#